data_AF-A0AA36AZV0-F1
#
_entry.id   AF-A0AA36AZV0-F1
#
_cell.length_a   1.000
_cell.length_b   1.000
_cell.length_c   1.000
_cell.angle_alpha   90.00
_cell.angle_beta   90.00
_cell.angle_gamma   90.00
#
_symmetry.space_group_name_H-M   'P 1'
#
loop_
_entity.id
_entity.type
_entity.pdbx_description
1 polymer ?
#
loop_
_entity_poly.entity_id
_entity_poly.type
_entity_poly.pdbx_seq_one_letter_code
_entity_poly.pdbx_strand_id
1 'polypeptide(L)'
;MSLKPTDMDLPIDEIVLYRDEHVGLGFNIRGGIDMPLAWDTGIFVARIKEKEAADIDGRLEEGDKILEVNGQSLENLPHSEAVKIFLSAGNVVKLKVQHGAMDNLVKAANRKIDHDKKQSMTDYIYPALLLVTGIAVISAGAFFVHKRFFNR
;
A
#
# COMPACT_ATOMS: atom_id res chain seq x y z
N MET A 1 7.33 -13.92 -9.41
CA MET A 1 5.86 -13.80 -9.31
C MET A 1 5.61 -12.62 -8.38
N SER A 2 5.25 -11.46 -8.92
CA SER A 2 5.07 -10.24 -8.13
C SER A 2 3.91 -10.47 -7.18
N LEU A 3 4.14 -10.39 -5.86
CA LEU A 3 3.05 -10.36 -4.89
C LEU A 3 2.22 -9.13 -5.22
N LYS A 4 1.09 -9.32 -5.91
CA LYS A 4 0.03 -8.32 -5.93
C LYS A 4 -0.42 -8.22 -4.47
N PRO A 5 -0.36 -7.05 -3.82
CA PRO A 5 -0.78 -6.92 -2.41
C PRO A 5 -2.30 -7.00 -2.23
N THR A 6 -2.98 -7.76 -3.08
CA THR A 6 -4.44 -7.87 -3.18
C THR A 6 -5.02 -8.88 -2.19
N ASP A 7 -4.17 -9.64 -1.47
CA ASP A 7 -4.62 -10.68 -0.52
C ASP A 7 -4.35 -10.29 0.95
N MET A 8 -4.45 -9.01 1.30
CA MET A 8 -4.81 -8.70 2.68
C MET A 8 -6.33 -8.77 2.73
N ASP A 9 -6.88 -9.76 3.46
CA ASP A 9 -8.31 -9.94 3.76
C ASP A 9 -8.84 -8.72 4.55
N LEU A 10 -8.82 -7.56 3.90
CA LEU A 10 -9.40 -6.35 4.44
C LEU A 10 -10.92 -6.48 4.32
N PRO A 11 -11.64 -6.07 5.38
CA PRO A 11 -13.08 -6.20 5.39
C PRO A 11 -13.69 -5.46 4.21
N ILE A 12 -14.55 -6.17 3.49
CA ILE A 12 -15.40 -5.60 2.45
C ILE A 12 -16.76 -5.32 3.07
N ASP A 13 -17.30 -4.14 2.81
CA ASP A 13 -18.63 -3.74 3.25
C ASP A 13 -19.47 -3.21 2.08
N GLU A 14 -20.79 -3.30 2.21
CA GLU A 14 -21.76 -2.68 1.31
C GLU A 14 -22.43 -1.47 2.00
N ILE A 15 -22.19 -0.29 1.45
CA ILE A 15 -22.71 0.98 1.96
C ILE A 15 -23.73 1.51 0.98
N VAL A 16 -24.90 1.92 1.47
CA VAL A 16 -25.92 2.59 0.65
C VAL A 16 -25.98 4.04 1.07
N LEU A 17 -25.62 4.95 0.15
CA LEU A 17 -25.70 6.38 0.35
C LEU A 17 -26.87 6.96 -0.43
N TYR A 18 -27.48 7.99 0.16
CA TYR A 18 -28.52 8.78 -0.47
C TYR A 18 -27.91 10.11 -0.90
N ARG A 19 -27.93 10.37 -2.21
CA ARG A 19 -27.42 11.61 -2.79
C ARG A 19 -28.29 12.78 -2.35
N ASP A 20 -27.63 13.81 -1.83
CA ASP A 20 -28.25 15.11 -1.64
C ASP A 20 -28.34 15.86 -2.97
N GLU A 21 -29.47 16.51 -3.24
CA GLU A 21 -29.73 17.20 -4.52
C GLU A 21 -28.78 18.37 -4.80
N HIS A 22 -28.27 19.03 -3.76
CA HIS A 22 -27.42 20.21 -3.87
C HIS A 22 -25.95 19.89 -3.66
N VAL A 23 -25.66 18.90 -2.82
CA VAL A 23 -24.32 18.61 -2.31
C VAL A 23 -23.71 17.34 -2.93
N GLY A 24 -24.55 16.37 -3.31
CA GLY A 24 -24.12 15.11 -3.90
C GLY A 24 -23.86 14.03 -2.84
N LEU A 25 -22.82 13.23 -3.04
CA LEU A 25 -22.52 12.06 -2.20
C LEU A 25 -21.61 12.36 -1.00
N GLY A 26 -20.96 13.51 -0.92
CA GLY A 26 -20.21 13.87 0.28
C GLY A 26 -18.73 13.47 0.32
N PHE A 27 -18.12 13.09 -0.81
CA PHE A 27 -16.71 12.67 -0.81
C PHE A 27 -16.00 12.97 -2.14
N ASN A 28 -14.67 12.97 -2.09
CA ASN A 28 -13.80 13.05 -3.27
C ASN A 28 -13.14 11.70 -3.53
N ILE A 29 -12.84 11.40 -4.79
CA ILE A 29 -12.12 10.19 -5.19
C ILE A 29 -10.74 10.51 -5.77
N ARG A 30 -9.86 9.52 -5.78
CA ARG A 30 -8.57 9.51 -6.49
C ARG A 30 -8.22 8.11 -6.96
N GLY A 31 -7.11 7.97 -7.68
CA GLY A 31 -6.72 6.70 -8.28
C GLY A 31 -7.27 6.54 -9.70
N GLY A 32 -7.22 5.31 -10.21
CA GLY A 32 -7.48 4.95 -11.59
C GLY A 32 -6.23 4.39 -12.28
N ILE A 33 -6.40 3.71 -13.41
CA ILE A 33 -5.29 3.12 -14.17
C ILE A 33 -4.30 4.16 -14.69
N ASP A 34 -4.78 5.38 -14.91
CA ASP A 34 -4.05 6.55 -15.39
C ASP A 34 -3.38 7.31 -14.24
N MET A 35 -3.83 7.12 -13.00
CA MET A 35 -3.27 7.73 -11.81
C MET A 35 -3.10 6.71 -10.65
N PRO A 36 -2.25 5.68 -10.83
CA PRO A 36 -2.10 4.62 -9.83
C PRO A 36 -1.55 5.14 -8.49
N LEU A 37 -2.00 4.55 -7.40
CA LEU A 37 -1.42 4.74 -6.07
C LEU A 37 -0.47 3.58 -5.78
N ALA A 38 0.83 3.88 -5.71
CA ALA A 38 1.91 2.89 -5.69
C ALA A 38 1.78 1.89 -6.87
N TRP A 39 1.35 0.65 -6.61
CA TRP A 39 1.11 -0.38 -7.62
C TRP A 39 -0.38 -0.69 -7.83
N ASP A 40 -1.28 -0.05 -7.09
CA ASP A 40 -2.72 -0.29 -7.20
C ASP A 40 -3.38 0.78 -8.07
N THR A 41 -4.17 0.33 -9.03
CA THR A 41 -4.85 1.13 -10.06
C THR A 41 -6.32 1.40 -9.73
N GLY A 42 -6.79 1.01 -8.53
CA GLY A 42 -8.19 1.18 -8.14
C GLY A 42 -8.57 2.61 -7.79
N ILE A 43 -9.85 2.78 -7.44
CA ILE A 43 -10.45 4.04 -7.04
C ILE A 43 -10.55 4.09 -5.51
N PHE A 44 -10.10 5.19 -4.93
CA PHE A 44 -10.01 5.36 -3.49
C PHE A 44 -10.73 6.63 -3.05
N VAL A 45 -11.31 6.59 -1.85
CA VAL A 45 -11.83 7.78 -1.17
C VAL A 45 -10.65 8.66 -0.78
N ALA A 46 -10.58 9.85 -1.36
CA ALA A 46 -9.54 10.82 -1.09
C ALA A 46 -9.86 11.67 0.14
N ARG A 47 -11.14 12.03 0.32
CA ARG A 47 -11.62 12.89 1.40
C ARG A 47 -13.11 12.69 1.64
N ILE A 48 -13.52 12.66 2.91
CA ILE A 48 -14.92 12.79 3.32
C ILE A 48 -15.20 14.26 3.64
N LYS A 49 -16.33 14.78 3.18
CA LYS A 49 -16.73 16.17 3.41
C LYS A 49 -17.69 16.26 4.58
N GLU A 50 -17.32 17.07 5.57
CA GLU A 50 -18.09 17.25 6.81
C GLU A 50 -19.53 17.68 6.53
N LYS A 51 -20.47 17.09 7.27
CA LYS A 51 -21.91 17.39 7.23
C LYS A 51 -22.58 17.10 5.87
N GLU A 52 -21.95 16.29 5.03
CA GLU A 52 -22.52 15.82 3.75
C GLU A 52 -22.92 14.33 3.86
N ALA A 53 -23.54 13.77 2.80
CA ALA A 53 -24.20 12.46 2.86
C ALA A 53 -23.30 11.31 3.38
N ALA A 54 -22.05 11.20 2.91
CA ALA A 54 -21.12 10.17 3.38
C ALA A 54 -20.68 10.36 4.84
N ASP A 55 -20.46 11.61 5.28
CA ASP A 55 -20.09 11.94 6.67
C ASP A 55 -21.24 11.67 7.63
N ILE A 56 -22.47 12.02 7.23
CA ILE A 56 -23.68 11.77 8.02
C ILE A 56 -23.95 10.27 8.16
N ASP A 57 -23.74 9.47 7.12
CA ASP A 57 -23.83 8.00 7.20
C ASP A 57 -22.72 7.41 8.09
N GLY A 58 -21.49 7.95 7.97
CA GLY A 58 -20.37 7.68 8.88
C GLY A 58 -19.69 6.32 8.69
N ARG A 59 -20.11 5.49 7.73
CA ARG A 59 -19.47 4.19 7.45
C ARG A 59 -18.36 4.27 6.41
N LEU A 60 -18.39 5.26 5.52
CA LEU A 60 -17.37 5.45 4.48
C LEU A 60 -16.21 6.26 5.05
N GLU A 61 -14.99 5.75 4.93
CA GLU A 61 -13.79 6.38 5.49
C GLU A 61 -12.79 6.82 4.42
N GLU A 62 -11.92 7.78 4.77
CA GLU A 62 -10.82 8.17 3.90
C GLU A 62 -9.82 7.01 3.74
N GLY A 63 -9.40 6.76 2.48
CA GLY A 63 -8.51 5.65 2.16
C GLY A 63 -9.18 4.31 1.91
N ASP A 64 -10.51 4.25 2.02
CA ASP A 64 -11.30 3.13 1.51
C ASP A 64 -11.13 2.99 0.01
N LYS A 65 -11.05 1.75 -0.47
CA LYS A 65 -11.06 1.44 -1.90
C LYS A 65 -12.48 1.11 -2.32
N ILE A 66 -12.99 1.81 -3.33
CA ILE A 66 -14.32 1.54 -3.88
C ILE A 66 -14.16 0.53 -5.01
N LEU A 67 -14.77 -0.64 -4.84
CA LEU A 67 -14.71 -1.76 -5.77
C LEU A 67 -15.83 -1.68 -6.81
N GLU A 68 -17.06 -1.35 -6.36
CA GLU A 68 -18.24 -1.33 -7.21
C GLU A 68 -19.17 -0.16 -6.83
N VAL A 69 -19.90 0.35 -7.84
CA VAL A 69 -20.97 1.35 -7.69
C VAL A 69 -22.22 0.81 -8.37
N ASN A 70 -23.29 0.59 -7.62
CA ASN A 70 -24.54 0.00 -8.12
C ASN A 70 -24.34 -1.33 -8.87
N GLY A 71 -23.35 -2.14 -8.44
CA GLY A 71 -22.97 -3.40 -9.09
C GLY A 71 -22.09 -3.24 -10.33
N GLN A 72 -21.75 -2.01 -10.74
CA GLN A 72 -20.74 -1.76 -11.78
C GLN A 72 -19.35 -1.72 -11.16
N SER A 73 -18.46 -2.60 -11.61
CA SER A 73 -17.06 -2.63 -11.17
C SER A 73 -16.29 -1.36 -11.57
N LEU A 74 -15.48 -0.85 -10.65
CA LEU A 74 -14.53 0.24 -10.87
C LEU A 74 -13.10 -0.24 -11.14
N GLU A 75 -12.89 -1.57 -11.21
CA GLU A 75 -11.56 -2.12 -11.46
C GLU A 75 -11.05 -1.75 -12.85
N ASN A 76 -9.77 -1.36 -12.91
CA ASN A 76 -9.06 -1.06 -14.16
C ASN A 76 -9.71 0.05 -15.01
N LEU A 77 -10.44 0.98 -14.38
CA LEU A 77 -10.96 2.16 -15.06
C LEU A 77 -10.01 3.36 -14.95
N PRO A 78 -9.97 4.24 -15.97
CA PRO A 78 -9.35 5.55 -15.80
C PRO A 78 -10.19 6.40 -14.85
N HIS A 79 -9.53 7.32 -14.15
CA HIS A 79 -10.15 8.18 -13.15
C HIS A 79 -11.43 8.85 -13.66
N SER A 80 -11.36 9.40 -14.87
CA SER A 80 -12.49 10.09 -15.51
C SER A 80 -13.71 9.21 -15.74
N GLU A 81 -13.54 7.91 -16.00
CA GLU A 81 -14.66 6.99 -16.21
C GLU A 81 -15.32 6.62 -14.87
N ALA A 82 -14.52 6.43 -13.82
CA ALA A 82 -15.04 6.26 -12.47
C ALA A 82 -15.88 7.47 -12.04
N VAL A 83 -15.41 8.70 -12.30
CA VAL A 83 -16.19 9.93 -12.06
C VAL A 83 -17.53 9.90 -12.78
N LYS A 84 -17.56 9.51 -14.07
CA LYS A 84 -18.83 9.42 -14.82
C LYS A 84 -19.80 8.45 -14.19
N ILE A 85 -19.33 7.29 -13.73
CA ILE A 85 -20.16 6.28 -13.04
C ILE A 85 -20.79 6.88 -11.78
N PHE A 86 -20.00 7.58 -10.95
CA PHE A 86 -20.56 8.27 -9.78
C PHE A 86 -21.57 9.35 -10.16
N LEU A 87 -21.36 10.10 -11.23
CA LEU A 87 -22.29 11.14 -11.68
C LEU A 87 -23.60 10.56 -12.24
N SER A 88 -23.57 9.36 -12.83
CA SER A 88 -24.75 8.70 -13.40
C SER A 88 -25.46 7.73 -12.45
N ALA A 89 -24.92 7.48 -11.25
CA ALA A 89 -25.43 6.49 -10.29
C ALA A 89 -26.81 6.82 -9.67
N GLY A 90 -27.44 7.94 -10.03
CA GLY A 90 -28.73 8.36 -9.50
C GLY A 90 -28.68 8.77 -8.02
N ASN A 91 -29.84 8.72 -7.36
CA ASN A 91 -30.00 9.22 -5.99
C ASN A 91 -29.72 8.18 -4.89
N VAL A 92 -29.86 6.89 -5.20
CA VAL A 92 -29.52 5.80 -4.27
C VAL A 92 -28.29 5.10 -4.82
N VAL A 93 -27.18 5.22 -4.11
CA VAL A 93 -25.89 4.74 -4.58
C VAL A 93 -25.39 3.67 -3.62
N LYS A 94 -25.34 2.44 -4.11
CA LYS A 94 -24.75 1.30 -3.40
C LYS A 94 -23.27 1.20 -3.75
N LEU A 95 -22.43 1.27 -2.74
CA LEU A 95 -20.99 1.13 -2.84
C LEU A 95 -20.59 -0.21 -2.24
N LYS A 96 -19.66 -0.89 -2.91
CA LYS A 96 -18.91 -1.98 -2.31
C LYS A 96 -17.51 -1.49 -2.05
N VAL A 97 -17.09 -1.49 -0.79
CA VAL A 97 -15.84 -0.85 -0.36
C VAL A 97 -14.95 -1.84 0.37
N GLN A 98 -13.65 -1.62 0.31
CA GLN A 98 -12.65 -2.33 1.09
C GLN A 98 -11.97 -1.35 2.03
N HIS A 99 -12.13 -1.56 3.34
CA HIS A 99 -11.67 -0.58 4.34
C HIS A 99 -10.17 -0.56 4.54
N GLY A 100 -9.62 0.63 4.75
CA GLY A 100 -8.20 0.83 5.06
C GLY A 100 -7.23 0.35 3.96
N ALA A 101 -7.72 0.15 2.74
CA ALA A 101 -6.94 -0.37 1.62
C ALA A 101 -5.72 0.50 1.32
N MET A 102 -5.88 1.82 1.35
CA MET A 102 -4.81 2.75 1.06
C MET A 102 -3.74 2.82 2.15
N ASP A 103 -4.12 2.82 3.43
CA ASP A 103 -3.18 2.75 4.54
C ASP A 103 -2.28 1.51 4.44
N ASN A 104 -2.90 0.39 4.09
CA ASN A 104 -2.22 -0.87 3.90
C ASN A 104 -1.27 -0.85 2.69
N LEU A 105 -1.69 -0.20 1.61
CA LEU A 105 -0.86 0.03 0.44
C LEU A 105 0.37 0.89 0.77
N VAL A 106 0.19 2.01 1.49
CA VAL A 106 1.31 2.88 1.93
C VAL A 106 2.25 2.13 2.87
N LYS A 107 1.71 1.40 3.86
CA LYS A 107 2.52 0.57 4.77
C LYS A 107 3.33 -0.48 4.00
N ALA A 108 2.73 -1.13 3.01
CA ALA A 108 3.43 -2.09 2.16
C ALA A 108 4.53 -1.43 1.31
N ALA A 109 4.31 -0.21 0.84
CA ALA A 109 5.27 0.50 0.00
C ALA A 109 6.50 0.92 0.82
N ASN A 110 6.27 1.44 2.03
CA ASN A 110 7.33 1.79 2.96
C ASN A 110 8.17 0.56 3.34
N ARG A 111 7.52 -0.60 3.60
CA ARG A 111 8.25 -1.85 3.87
C ARG A 111 9.17 -2.28 2.71
N LYS A 112 8.75 -2.10 1.46
CA LYS A 112 9.61 -2.39 0.29
C LYS A 112 10.82 -1.46 0.25
N ILE A 113 10.62 -0.16 0.47
CA ILE A 113 11.71 0.83 0.50
C ILE A 113 12.73 0.49 1.60
N ASP A 114 12.24 0.14 2.80
CA ASP A 114 13.11 -0.24 3.92
C ASP A 114 13.90 -1.52 3.63
N HIS A 115 13.25 -2.51 3.01
CA HIS A 115 13.88 -3.76 2.61
C HIS A 115 14.97 -3.53 1.56
N ASP A 116 14.68 -2.74 0.52
CA ASP A 116 15.63 -2.42 -0.55
C ASP A 116 16.84 -1.63 -0.03
N LYS A 117 16.61 -0.71 0.93
CA LYS A 117 17.70 0.04 1.58
C LYS A 117 18.57 -0.87 2.45
N LYS A 118 17.98 -1.79 3.19
CA LYS A 118 18.72 -2.77 4.00
C LYS A 118 19.51 -3.73 3.12
N GLN A 119 18.92 -4.18 2.01
CA GLN A 119 19.58 -5.03 1.02
C GLN A 119 20.74 -4.29 0.33
N SER A 120 20.54 -3.04 -0.07
CA SER A 120 21.61 -2.22 -0.66
C SER A 120 22.78 -1.99 0.31
N MET A 121 22.50 -1.77 1.60
CA MET A 121 23.53 -1.68 2.64
C MET A 121 24.27 -3.02 2.78
N THR A 122 23.54 -4.15 2.77
CA THR A 122 24.16 -5.46 2.94
C THR A 122 25.07 -5.84 1.78
N ASP A 123 24.65 -5.54 0.56
CA ASP A 123 25.35 -5.93 -0.66
C ASP A 123 26.67 -5.17 -0.86
N TYR A 124 26.80 -3.97 -0.26
CA TYR A 124 28.01 -3.15 -0.38
C TYR A 124 28.93 -3.21 0.85
N ILE A 125 28.36 -3.18 2.06
CA ILE A 125 29.17 -3.04 3.29
C ILE A 125 29.74 -4.37 3.76
N TYR A 126 28.97 -5.47 3.76
CA TYR A 126 29.47 -6.74 4.29
C TYR A 126 30.60 -7.38 3.47
N PRO A 127 30.59 -7.42 2.13
CA PRO A 127 31.75 -7.93 1.40
C PRO A 127 33.00 -7.05 1.60
N ALA A 128 32.87 -5.73 1.66
CA ALA A 128 33.98 -4.83 1.95
C ALA A 128 34.54 -5.02 3.37
N LEU A 129 33.68 -5.16 4.37
CA LEU A 129 34.08 -5.41 5.77
C LEU A 129 34.70 -6.81 5.94
N LEU A 130 34.23 -7.83 5.21
CA LEU A 130 34.82 -9.17 5.21
C LEU A 130 36.25 -9.16 4.65
N LEU A 131 36.54 -8.33 3.63
CA LEU A 131 37.90 -8.16 3.12
C LEU A 131 38.84 -7.54 4.16
N VAL A 132 38.36 -6.59 4.98
CA VAL A 132 39.15 -5.96 6.05
C VAL A 132 39.32 -6.89 7.25
N THR A 133 38.26 -7.62 7.64
CA THR A 133 38.29 -8.56 8.78
C THR A 133 38.93 -9.91 8.45
N GLY A 134 38.98 -10.30 7.17
CA GLY A 134 39.65 -11.51 6.68
C GLY A 134 41.17 -11.54 6.93
N ILE A 135 41.79 -10.38 7.16
CA ILE A 135 43.21 -10.28 7.55
C ILE A 135 43.41 -10.63 9.05
N ALA A 136 42.39 -10.41 9.90
CA ALA A 136 42.49 -10.67 11.34
C ALA A 136 42.26 -12.14 11.73
N VAL A 137 41.54 -12.93 10.93
CA VAL A 137 41.29 -14.35 11.25
C VAL A 137 42.51 -15.23 10.93
N ILE A 138 43.36 -14.84 9.97
CA ILE A 138 44.58 -15.59 9.63
C ILE A 138 45.66 -15.45 10.72
N SER A 139 45.70 -14.34 11.46
CA SER A 139 46.71 -14.13 12.51
C SER A 139 46.46 -14.96 13.79
N ALA A 140 45.21 -15.28 14.12
CA ALA A 140 44.89 -16.14 15.27
C ALA A 140 45.30 -17.61 15.03
N GLY A 141 45.17 -18.12 13.81
CA GLY A 141 45.62 -19.47 13.44
C GLY A 141 47.15 -19.63 13.47
N ALA A 142 47.89 -18.61 13.00
CA ALA A 142 49.35 -18.61 13.03
C ALA A 142 49.91 -18.50 14.47
N PHE A 143 49.26 -17.73 15.35
CA PHE A 143 49.66 -17.60 16.76
C PHE A 143 49.49 -18.91 17.55
N PHE A 144 48.46 -19.70 17.25
CA PHE A 144 48.18 -20.97 17.94
C PHE A 144 49.18 -22.09 17.57
N VAL A 145 49.69 -22.10 16.33
CA VAL A 145 50.71 -23.08 15.89
C VAL A 145 52.10 -22.74 16.45
N HIS A 146 52.46 -21.46 16.55
CA HIS A 146 53.77 -21.06 17.09
C HIS A 146 53.92 -21.36 18.59
N LYS A 147 52.85 -21.19 19.39
CA LYS A 147 52.87 -21.47 20.84
C LYS A 147 52.95 -22.97 21.18
N ARG A 148 52.62 -23.86 20.25
CA ARG A 148 52.68 -25.32 20.45
C ARG A 148 54.06 -25.93 20.19
N PHE A 149 54.97 -25.22 19.53
CA PHE A 149 56.32 -25.71 19.23
C PHE A 149 57.42 -25.16 20.16
N PHE A 150 57.22 -24.01 20.80
CA PHE A 150 58.25 -23.35 21.62
C PHE A 150 58.18 -23.64 23.13
N ASN A 151 57.34 -24.58 23.57
CA ASN A 151 57.29 -25.02 24.97
C ASN A 151 57.56 -26.53 25.05
N ARG A 152 58.83 -26.89 24.87
CA ARG A 152 59.43 -28.16 25.30
C ARG A 152 60.79 -27.88 25.90
#